data_AF-A0A0W0DH04-F1
#
_entry.id   AF-A0A0W0DH04-F1
#
_cell.length_a   1.000
_cell.length_b   1.000
_cell.length_c   1.000
_cell.angle_alpha   90.00
_cell.angle_beta   90.00
_cell.angle_gamma   90.00
#
_symmetry.space_group_name_H-M   'P 1'
#
loop_
_entity.id
_entity.type
_entity.pdbx_description
1 polymer ?
#
loop_
_entity_poly.entity_id
_entity_poly.type
_entity_poly.pdbx_seq_one_letter_code
_entity_poly.pdbx_strand_id
1 'polypeptide(L)'
;MNSKQRVYAFFWIFGLVNNVLYVVILSAAVDIVGPKVPKTLVLLMDITPSLLIKVTAPFFIKSIPYTMRIYALIALSCIGMIFVSGKSLLLCMIGIAMASVSSGFGEVSFLQLSHFFEENALNGWSSGTGGAGIVGSSVYMLLTSIFKLPIRLSLLSFTILPFAFLLYFKLDTTQIEYDSISSSGEETLIRNSNSNALQTDTFNESIRLSKTEEQNIFVSSIDHFKSTCVNLKALVVPYMLPLSSVYLFEYLINQAVSPTLLFPLDSRGLPPFFNKYRDMYVTYGTLYQLGVFISRSLAHKFRMHNLYFLSALQGLNLVLTILQAWIYIVHTPWPIMILIFYEGLLGGSSYVNTFLNVLEEVDMDKREFSLGAVSIADSLGVFIAALVGLGLEPTICNHQVSTGRPWCRME
;
A
#
# COMPACT_ATOMS: atom_id res chain seq x y z
N MET A 1 -23.15 18.69 -3.97
CA MET A 1 -21.70 18.61 -4.27
C MET A 1 -21.51 18.71 -5.78
N ASN A 2 -20.51 19.48 -6.22
CA ASN A 2 -20.07 19.47 -7.62
C ASN A 2 -19.61 18.04 -8.01
N SER A 3 -19.77 17.63 -9.27
CA SER A 3 -19.39 16.29 -9.75
C SER A 3 -17.94 15.94 -9.39
N LYS A 4 -17.00 16.88 -9.59
CA LYS A 4 -15.58 16.73 -9.22
C LYS A 4 -15.36 16.53 -7.72
N GLN A 5 -16.08 17.28 -6.88
CA GLN A 5 -16.00 17.13 -5.42
C GLN A 5 -16.54 15.78 -4.96
N ARG A 6 -17.57 15.25 -5.64
CA ARG A 6 -18.15 13.93 -5.35
C ARG A 6 -17.15 12.81 -5.66
N VAL A 7 -16.51 12.88 -6.82
CA VAL A 7 -15.42 11.95 -7.19
C VAL A 7 -14.31 11.99 -6.15
N TYR A 8 -13.80 13.19 -5.82
CA TYR A 8 -12.75 13.34 -4.80
C TYR A 8 -13.16 12.69 -3.47
N ALA A 9 -14.37 12.97 -2.97
CA ALA A 9 -14.84 12.44 -1.71
C ALA A 9 -14.99 10.91 -1.72
N PHE A 10 -15.47 10.32 -2.81
CA PHE A 10 -15.59 8.87 -2.94
C PHE A 10 -14.22 8.20 -2.99
N PHE A 11 -13.29 8.73 -3.79
CA PHE A 11 -11.92 8.21 -3.84
C PHE A 11 -11.17 8.41 -2.51
N TRP A 12 -11.46 9.49 -1.77
CA TRP A 12 -10.95 9.67 -0.41
C TRP A 12 -11.44 8.57 0.53
N ILE A 13 -12.73 8.22 0.47
CA ILE A 13 -13.27 7.11 1.26
C ILE A 13 -12.68 5.77 0.81
N PHE A 14 -12.51 5.54 -0.49
CA PHE A 14 -11.90 4.30 -0.99
C PHE A 14 -10.46 4.15 -0.51
N GLY A 15 -9.64 5.20 -0.62
CA GLY A 15 -8.27 5.19 -0.13
C GLY A 15 -8.18 5.00 1.37
N LEU A 16 -9.08 5.64 2.12
CA LEU A 16 -9.18 5.46 3.57
C LEU A 16 -9.45 4.00 3.92
N VAL A 17 -10.52 3.43 3.36
CA VAL A 17 -11.00 2.08 3.71
C VAL A 17 -10.05 0.99 3.22
N ASN A 18 -9.39 1.18 2.08
CA ASN A 18 -8.40 0.23 1.57
C ASN A 18 -7.20 0.06 2.50
N ASN A 19 -6.79 1.13 3.19
CA ASN A 19 -5.56 1.15 3.98
C ASN A 19 -5.81 1.10 5.50
N VAL A 20 -7.02 1.40 5.97
CA VAL A 20 -7.33 1.43 7.41
C VAL A 20 -7.18 0.06 8.08
N LEU A 21 -7.54 -1.02 7.38
CA LEU A 21 -7.44 -2.38 7.93
C LEU A 21 -5.98 -2.77 8.20
N TYR A 22 -5.09 -2.47 7.25
CA TYR A 22 -3.64 -2.63 7.39
C TYR A 22 -3.12 -1.89 8.64
N VAL A 23 -3.49 -0.62 8.78
CA VAL A 23 -3.07 0.21 9.93
C VAL A 23 -3.59 -0.35 11.26
N VAL A 24 -4.84 -0.81 11.31
CA VAL A 24 -5.45 -1.37 12.51
C VAL A 24 -4.81 -2.70 12.89
N ILE A 25 -4.53 -3.58 11.92
CA ILE A 25 -3.84 -4.85 12.15
C ILE A 25 -2.44 -4.59 12.74
N LEU A 26 -1.68 -3.63 12.19
CA LEU A 26 -0.38 -3.26 12.74
C LEU A 26 -0.48 -2.62 14.14
N SER A 27 -1.50 -1.78 14.36
CA SER A 27 -1.74 -1.16 15.67
C SER A 27 -2.11 -2.19 16.74
N ALA A 28 -2.87 -3.22 16.35
CA ALA A 28 -3.28 -4.33 17.18
C ALA A 28 -2.26 -5.48 17.21
N ALA A 29 -1.12 -5.39 16.51
CA ALA A 29 -0.19 -6.51 16.32
C ALA A 29 0.22 -7.16 17.66
N VAL A 30 0.60 -6.34 18.65
CA VAL A 30 0.97 -6.83 19.99
C VAL A 30 -0.21 -7.50 20.70
N ASP A 31 -1.42 -6.98 20.50
CA ASP A 31 -2.66 -7.51 21.09
C ASP A 31 -3.09 -8.83 20.42
N ILE A 32 -2.68 -9.04 19.17
CA ILE A 32 -3.03 -10.19 18.34
C ILE A 32 -2.05 -11.36 18.55
N VAL A 33 -0.75 -11.12 18.35
CA VAL A 33 0.28 -12.19 18.38
C VAL A 33 1.05 -12.25 19.70
N GLY A 34 0.82 -11.30 20.59
CA GLY A 34 1.52 -11.19 21.87
C GLY A 34 2.89 -10.49 21.78
N PRO A 35 3.51 -10.14 22.92
CA PRO A 35 4.71 -9.32 22.97
C PRO A 35 6.00 -10.05 22.56
N LYS A 36 5.97 -11.39 22.51
CA LYS A 36 7.16 -12.21 22.20
C LYS A 36 7.41 -12.37 20.70
N VAL A 37 6.45 -12.03 19.86
CA VAL A 37 6.55 -12.14 18.41
C VAL A 37 7.07 -10.81 17.85
N PRO A 38 8.14 -10.80 17.04
CA PRO A 38 8.65 -9.58 16.43
C PRO A 38 7.57 -8.90 15.58
N LYS A 39 7.39 -7.59 15.74
CA LYS A 39 6.39 -6.81 14.99
C LYS A 39 6.65 -6.86 13.48
N THR A 40 7.93 -6.93 13.11
CA THR A 40 8.40 -7.10 11.72
C THR A 40 7.87 -8.38 11.07
N LEU A 41 7.60 -9.44 11.85
CA LEU A 41 6.96 -10.66 11.33
C LEU A 41 5.50 -10.42 10.96
N VAL A 42 4.76 -9.67 11.80
CA VAL A 42 3.37 -9.28 11.51
C VAL A 42 3.33 -8.41 10.25
N LEU A 43 4.24 -7.44 10.15
CA LEU A 43 4.39 -6.61 8.94
C LEU A 43 4.69 -7.45 7.69
N LEU A 44 5.58 -8.43 7.79
CA LEU A 44 5.93 -9.30 6.67
C LEU A 44 4.70 -10.09 6.18
N MET A 45 3.89 -10.59 7.11
CA MET A 45 2.66 -11.33 6.81
C MET A 45 1.56 -10.41 6.26
N ASP A 46 1.57 -9.14 6.64
CA ASP A 46 0.62 -8.13 6.17
C ASP A 46 1.02 -7.51 4.82
N ILE A 47 2.29 -7.55 4.41
CA ILE A 47 2.74 -7.00 3.12
C ILE A 47 2.93 -8.06 2.02
N THR A 48 3.35 -9.28 2.36
CA THR A 48 3.70 -10.29 1.36
C THR A 48 2.52 -10.67 0.46
N PRO A 49 1.31 -10.95 0.98
CA PRO A 49 0.16 -11.27 0.14
C PRO A 49 -0.25 -10.11 -0.78
N SER A 50 -0.20 -8.87 -0.27
CA SER A 50 -0.40 -7.65 -1.06
C SER A 50 0.62 -7.54 -2.20
N LEU A 51 1.91 -7.76 -1.94
CA LEU A 51 2.95 -7.75 -2.98
C LEU A 51 2.68 -8.83 -4.04
N LEU A 52 2.33 -10.05 -3.62
CA LEU A 52 2.04 -11.16 -4.55
C LEU A 52 0.85 -10.83 -5.46
N ILE A 53 -0.25 -10.28 -4.92
CA ILE A 53 -1.39 -9.90 -5.75
C ILE A 53 -1.05 -8.75 -6.68
N LYS A 54 -0.25 -7.76 -6.24
CA LYS A 54 0.19 -6.65 -7.11
C LYS A 54 1.11 -7.10 -8.24
N VAL A 55 2.04 -8.02 -7.98
CA VAL A 55 2.95 -8.57 -9.00
C VAL A 55 2.19 -9.42 -10.01
N THR A 56 1.16 -10.16 -9.56
CA THR A 56 0.38 -11.05 -10.44
C THR A 56 -0.78 -10.36 -11.14
N ALA A 57 -1.33 -9.28 -10.57
CA ALA A 57 -2.48 -8.54 -11.12
C ALA A 57 -2.31 -8.11 -12.59
N PRO A 58 -1.15 -7.56 -13.03
CA PRO A 58 -0.93 -7.18 -14.43
C PRO A 58 -1.28 -8.27 -15.46
N PHE A 59 -1.22 -9.54 -15.08
CA PHE A 59 -1.43 -10.67 -15.99
C PHE A 59 -2.89 -11.11 -16.15
N PHE A 60 -3.78 -10.77 -15.21
CA PHE A 60 -5.17 -11.24 -15.23
C PHE A 60 -6.21 -10.15 -14.95
N ILE A 61 -5.81 -8.99 -14.44
CA ILE A 61 -6.75 -8.00 -13.90
C ILE A 61 -7.67 -7.42 -14.98
N LYS A 62 -7.18 -7.31 -16.22
CA LYS A 62 -8.00 -6.87 -17.37
C LYS A 62 -9.21 -7.76 -17.62
N SER A 63 -9.11 -9.07 -17.32
CA SER A 63 -10.19 -10.03 -17.50
C SER A 63 -11.27 -9.94 -16.41
N ILE A 64 -11.02 -9.20 -15.32
CA ILE A 64 -11.95 -9.07 -14.19
C ILE A 64 -12.58 -7.68 -14.22
N PRO A 65 -13.91 -7.54 -14.43
CA PRO A 65 -14.56 -6.25 -14.44
C PRO A 65 -14.57 -5.61 -13.04
N TYR A 66 -14.48 -4.29 -12.96
CA TYR A 66 -14.43 -3.52 -11.71
C TYR A 66 -15.50 -3.92 -10.69
N THR A 67 -16.74 -4.15 -11.14
CA THR A 67 -17.85 -4.61 -10.28
C THR A 67 -17.50 -5.87 -9.49
N MET A 68 -16.89 -6.87 -10.14
CA MET A 68 -16.47 -8.11 -9.48
C MET A 68 -15.30 -7.88 -8.54
N ARG A 69 -14.39 -6.95 -8.89
CA ARG A 69 -13.29 -6.55 -8.02
C ARG A 69 -13.84 -5.98 -6.70
N ILE A 70 -14.79 -5.06 -6.76
CA ILE A 70 -15.42 -4.45 -5.57
C ILE A 70 -16.05 -5.49 -4.65
N TYR A 71 -16.83 -6.45 -5.19
CA TYR A 71 -17.40 -7.52 -4.37
C TYR A 71 -16.33 -8.39 -3.72
N ALA A 72 -15.26 -8.73 -4.46
CA ALA A 72 -14.13 -9.47 -3.92
C ALA A 72 -13.43 -8.72 -2.77
N LEU A 73 -13.22 -7.41 -2.90
CA LEU A 73 -12.63 -6.57 -1.85
C LEU A 73 -13.46 -6.60 -0.56
N ILE A 74 -14.78 -6.40 -0.69
CA ILE A 74 -15.69 -6.43 0.47
C ILE A 74 -15.65 -7.81 1.13
N ALA A 75 -15.75 -8.89 0.35
CA ALA A 75 -15.74 -10.25 0.88
C ALA A 75 -14.41 -10.58 1.58
N LEU A 76 -13.28 -10.34 0.93
CA LEU A 76 -11.95 -10.61 1.48
C LEU A 76 -11.67 -9.80 2.75
N SER A 77 -11.98 -8.50 2.74
CA SER A 77 -11.78 -7.63 3.91
C SER A 77 -12.69 -8.03 5.07
N CYS A 78 -13.97 -8.34 4.82
CA CYS A 78 -14.90 -8.72 5.87
C CYS A 78 -14.53 -10.07 6.49
N ILE A 79 -14.29 -11.09 5.67
CA ILE A 79 -13.88 -12.42 6.16
C ILE A 79 -12.52 -12.32 6.86
N GLY A 80 -11.59 -11.55 6.30
CA GLY A 80 -10.28 -11.27 6.89
C GLY A 80 -10.41 -10.72 8.31
N MET A 81 -11.15 -9.64 8.51
CA MET A 81 -11.31 -9.03 9.84
C MET A 81 -12.05 -9.94 10.84
N ILE A 82 -13.03 -10.72 10.39
CA ILE A 82 -13.67 -11.73 11.23
C ILE A 82 -12.64 -12.75 11.72
N PHE A 83 -11.77 -13.24 10.82
CA PHE A 83 -10.74 -14.21 11.15
C PHE A 83 -9.64 -13.62 12.05
N VAL A 84 -9.23 -12.36 11.81
CA VAL A 84 -8.29 -11.63 12.67
C VAL A 84 -8.80 -11.52 14.10
N SER A 85 -10.11 -11.32 14.30
CA SER A 85 -10.75 -11.27 15.63
C SER A 85 -10.85 -12.64 16.33
N GLY A 86 -10.47 -13.72 15.64
CA GLY A 86 -10.51 -15.08 16.12
C GLY A 86 -9.60 -15.37 17.31
N LYS A 87 -9.76 -16.54 17.93
CA LYS A 87 -8.92 -16.96 19.09
C LYS A 87 -7.67 -17.72 18.68
N SER A 88 -7.68 -18.34 17.51
CA SER A 88 -6.58 -19.19 17.03
C SER A 88 -5.57 -18.33 16.28
N LEU A 89 -4.28 -18.49 16.60
CA LEU A 89 -3.19 -17.82 15.90
C LEU A 89 -3.25 -18.11 14.39
N LEU A 90 -3.46 -19.37 13.99
CA LEU A 90 -3.55 -19.75 12.59
C LEU A 90 -4.70 -19.02 11.87
N LEU A 91 -5.88 -18.97 12.49
CA LEU A 91 -7.04 -18.28 11.92
C LEU A 91 -6.76 -16.79 11.76
N CYS A 92 -6.09 -16.20 12.76
CA CYS A 92 -5.70 -14.80 12.71
C CYS A 92 -4.71 -14.53 11.57
N MET A 93 -3.67 -15.36 11.40
CA MET A 93 -2.70 -15.21 10.32
C MET A 93 -3.36 -15.33 8.94
N ILE A 94 -4.30 -16.26 8.76
CA ILE A 94 -5.09 -16.37 7.54
C ILE A 94 -5.92 -15.10 7.32
N GLY A 95 -6.53 -14.57 8.38
CA GLY A 95 -7.29 -13.32 8.33
C GLY A 95 -6.45 -12.11 7.90
N ILE A 96 -5.24 -11.97 8.46
CA ILE A 96 -4.27 -10.94 8.06
C ILE A 96 -3.93 -11.09 6.58
N ALA A 97 -3.64 -12.31 6.13
CA ALA A 97 -3.32 -12.56 4.73
C ALA A 97 -4.48 -12.20 3.78
N MET A 98 -5.73 -12.52 4.15
CA MET A 98 -6.91 -12.15 3.36
C MET A 98 -7.12 -10.62 3.30
N ALA A 99 -6.95 -9.93 4.43
CA ALA A 99 -7.02 -8.47 4.48
C ALA A 99 -5.92 -7.82 3.62
N SER A 100 -4.71 -8.40 3.65
CA SER A 100 -3.57 -7.97 2.84
C SER A 100 -3.82 -8.15 1.33
N VAL A 101 -4.36 -9.31 0.90
CA VAL A 101 -4.76 -9.52 -0.50
C VAL A 101 -5.82 -8.50 -0.92
N SER A 102 -6.81 -8.23 -0.06
CA SER A 102 -7.84 -7.22 -0.34
C SER A 102 -7.21 -5.83 -0.53
N SER A 103 -6.34 -5.40 0.39
CA SER A 103 -5.69 -4.09 0.33
C SER A 103 -4.83 -3.92 -0.94
N GLY A 104 -4.05 -4.93 -1.30
CA GLY A 104 -3.23 -4.91 -2.53
C GLY A 104 -4.09 -4.90 -3.79
N PHE A 105 -5.12 -5.74 -3.85
CA PHE A 105 -6.03 -5.79 -5.00
C PHE A 105 -6.85 -4.51 -5.16
N GLY A 106 -7.24 -3.91 -4.03
CA GLY A 106 -8.01 -2.67 -4.00
C GLY A 106 -7.16 -1.49 -4.44
N GLU A 107 -5.90 -1.42 -4.01
CA GLU A 107 -4.98 -0.39 -4.47
C GLU A 107 -4.77 -0.43 -5.98
N VAL A 108 -4.48 -1.60 -6.55
CA VAL A 108 -4.38 -1.73 -8.01
C VAL A 108 -5.68 -1.30 -8.68
N SER A 109 -6.82 -1.76 -8.18
CA SER A 109 -8.13 -1.47 -8.78
C SER A 109 -8.47 0.02 -8.75
N PHE A 110 -8.32 0.71 -7.61
CA PHE A 110 -8.69 2.11 -7.51
C PHE A 110 -7.66 3.05 -8.15
N LEU A 111 -6.37 2.68 -8.17
CA LEU A 111 -5.38 3.42 -8.96
C LEU A 111 -5.66 3.30 -10.47
N GLN A 112 -6.00 2.11 -10.96
CA GLN A 112 -6.45 1.94 -12.34
C GLN A 112 -7.72 2.76 -12.61
N LEU A 113 -8.72 2.70 -11.73
CA LEU A 113 -9.96 3.46 -11.86
C LEU A 113 -9.73 4.98 -11.86
N SER A 114 -8.66 5.46 -11.21
CA SER A 114 -8.31 6.88 -11.22
C SER A 114 -7.97 7.41 -12.61
N HIS A 115 -7.63 6.53 -13.56
CA HIS A 115 -7.47 6.87 -14.97
C HIS A 115 -8.66 7.66 -15.53
N PHE A 116 -9.88 7.18 -15.31
CA PHE A 116 -11.11 7.74 -15.87
C PHE A 116 -11.52 9.07 -15.24
N PHE A 117 -11.06 9.32 -14.01
CA PHE A 117 -11.45 10.47 -13.20
C PHE A 117 -10.30 11.45 -12.92
N GLU A 118 -9.14 11.17 -13.52
CA GLU A 118 -7.90 11.96 -13.52
C GLU A 118 -7.45 12.40 -12.12
N GLU A 119 -6.93 13.62 -12.00
CA GLU A 119 -6.31 14.14 -10.79
C GLU A 119 -7.27 14.20 -9.59
N ASN A 120 -8.58 14.42 -9.79
CA ASN A 120 -9.51 14.52 -8.67
C ASN A 120 -9.65 13.20 -7.92
N ALA A 121 -9.71 12.10 -8.67
CA ALA A 121 -9.73 10.77 -8.10
C ALA A 121 -8.40 10.43 -7.45
N LEU A 122 -7.28 10.68 -8.13
CA LEU A 122 -5.96 10.34 -7.63
C LEU A 122 -5.59 11.12 -6.36
N ASN A 123 -5.87 12.43 -6.32
CA ASN A 123 -5.65 13.26 -5.14
C ASN A 123 -6.57 12.84 -3.98
N GLY A 124 -7.84 12.51 -4.28
CA GLY A 124 -8.78 11.97 -3.29
C GLY A 124 -8.25 10.67 -2.68
N TRP A 125 -7.92 9.70 -3.52
CA TRP A 125 -7.33 8.42 -3.14
C TRP A 125 -6.07 8.59 -2.28
N SER A 126 -5.14 9.42 -2.74
CA SER A 126 -3.89 9.66 -2.04
C SER A 126 -4.10 10.32 -0.68
N SER A 127 -4.94 11.35 -0.59
CA SER A 127 -5.28 11.96 0.71
C SER A 127 -5.99 10.97 1.65
N GLY A 128 -6.90 10.14 1.12
CA GLY A 128 -7.62 9.12 1.88
C GLY A 128 -6.69 8.06 2.47
N THR A 129 -5.77 7.54 1.67
CA THR A 129 -4.75 6.57 2.12
C THR A 129 -3.82 7.16 3.18
N GLY A 130 -3.44 8.45 3.08
CA GLY A 130 -2.71 9.15 4.13
C GLY A 130 -3.54 9.33 5.42
N GLY A 131 -4.84 9.59 5.28
CA GLY A 131 -5.76 9.70 6.40
C GLY A 131 -5.96 8.37 7.15
N ALA A 132 -5.80 7.23 6.48
CA ALA A 132 -6.01 5.91 7.06
C ALA A 132 -5.08 5.63 8.24
N GLY A 133 -3.84 6.12 8.19
CA GLY A 133 -2.86 6.02 9.27
C GLY A 133 -3.36 6.68 10.56
N ILE A 134 -3.86 7.90 10.45
CA ILE A 134 -4.37 8.69 11.57
C ILE A 134 -5.69 8.10 12.08
N VAL A 135 -6.64 7.85 11.17
CA VAL A 135 -7.97 7.36 11.52
C VAL A 135 -7.91 5.96 12.11
N GLY A 136 -7.18 5.03 11.49
CA GLY A 136 -7.11 3.63 11.95
C GLY A 136 -6.55 3.50 13.35
N SER A 137 -5.38 4.12 13.60
CA SER A 137 -4.74 4.11 14.92
C SER A 137 -5.59 4.84 15.97
N SER A 138 -6.14 6.01 15.64
CA SER A 138 -6.98 6.79 16.56
C SER A 138 -8.27 6.07 16.93
N VAL A 139 -8.99 5.52 15.96
CA VAL A 139 -10.24 4.78 16.21
C VAL A 139 -9.98 3.52 17.02
N TYR A 140 -8.93 2.76 16.69
CA TYR A 140 -8.57 1.57 17.46
C TYR A 140 -8.22 1.91 18.92
N MET A 141 -7.41 2.96 19.13
CA MET A 141 -7.08 3.47 20.47
C MET A 141 -8.33 3.94 21.22
N LEU A 142 -9.24 4.65 20.57
CA LEU A 142 -10.47 5.17 21.17
C LEU A 142 -11.36 4.01 21.65
N LEU A 143 -11.54 2.98 20.82
CA LEU A 143 -12.32 1.79 21.18
C LEU A 143 -11.69 1.01 22.35
N THR A 144 -10.36 0.81 22.34
CA THR A 144 -9.66 -0.05 23.32
C THR A 144 -9.28 0.67 24.61
N SER A 145 -8.81 1.91 24.55
CA SER A 145 -8.24 2.63 25.70
C SER A 145 -9.26 3.56 26.36
N ILE A 146 -10.12 4.22 25.58
CA ILE A 146 -11.12 5.17 26.10
C ILE A 146 -12.41 4.43 26.43
N PHE A 147 -13.00 3.73 25.46
CA PHE A 147 -14.24 2.97 25.66
C PHE A 147 -14.03 1.59 26.31
N LYS A 148 -12.77 1.15 26.46
CA LYS A 148 -12.41 -0.12 27.13
C LYS A 148 -13.13 -1.33 26.53
N LEU A 149 -13.41 -1.30 25.23
CA LEU A 149 -14.02 -2.42 24.54
C LEU A 149 -13.03 -3.58 24.41
N PRO A 150 -13.49 -4.84 24.48
CA PRO A 150 -12.63 -5.99 24.22
C PRO A 150 -12.01 -5.90 22.82
N ILE A 151 -10.72 -6.21 22.69
CA ILE A 151 -9.96 -6.17 21.42
C ILE A 151 -10.71 -6.85 20.28
N ARG A 152 -11.33 -8.01 20.53
CA ARG A 152 -12.12 -8.73 19.51
C ARG A 152 -13.29 -7.91 18.98
N LEU A 153 -14.03 -7.25 19.86
CA LEU A 153 -15.18 -6.42 19.47
C LEU A 153 -14.70 -5.18 18.73
N SER A 154 -13.59 -4.59 19.17
CA SER A 154 -12.94 -3.47 18.48
C SER A 154 -12.55 -3.87 17.05
N LEU A 155 -11.87 -5.00 16.85
CA LEU A 155 -11.48 -5.51 15.53
C LEU A 155 -12.69 -5.86 14.65
N LEU A 156 -13.73 -6.49 15.23
CA LEU A 156 -14.96 -6.81 14.49
C LEU A 156 -15.67 -5.57 13.97
N SER A 157 -15.62 -4.44 14.69
CA SER A 157 -16.26 -3.19 14.26
C SER A 157 -15.72 -2.68 12.91
N PHE A 158 -14.46 -2.97 12.58
CA PHE A 158 -13.83 -2.59 11.31
C PHE A 158 -14.34 -3.40 10.11
N THR A 159 -15.07 -4.51 10.33
CA THR A 159 -15.76 -5.30 9.27
C THR A 159 -16.83 -4.48 8.54
N ILE A 160 -17.30 -3.38 9.13
CA ILE A 160 -18.32 -2.52 8.52
C ILE A 160 -17.71 -1.59 7.47
N LEU A 161 -16.44 -1.20 7.60
CA LEU A 161 -15.81 -0.20 6.73
C LEU A 161 -15.74 -0.61 5.25
N PRO A 162 -15.41 -1.86 4.88
CA PRO A 162 -15.36 -2.29 3.47
C PRO A 162 -16.65 -2.04 2.69
N PHE A 163 -17.83 -2.03 3.34
CA PHE A 163 -19.09 -1.73 2.67
C PHE A 163 -19.12 -0.31 2.07
N ALA A 164 -18.26 0.59 2.49
CA ALA A 164 -18.09 1.90 1.84
C ALA A 164 -17.63 1.79 0.38
N PHE A 165 -17.00 0.68 -0.03
CA PHE A 165 -16.67 0.43 -1.45
C PHE A 165 -17.91 0.37 -2.35
N LEU A 166 -19.11 0.13 -1.79
CA LEU A 166 -20.38 0.20 -2.54
C LEU A 166 -20.68 1.60 -3.08
N LEU A 167 -20.00 2.65 -2.61
CA LEU A 167 -20.06 3.98 -3.22
C LEU A 167 -19.54 3.99 -4.66
N TYR A 168 -18.79 2.96 -5.09
CA TYR A 168 -18.39 2.76 -6.49
C TYR A 168 -19.60 2.82 -7.44
N PHE A 169 -20.71 2.19 -7.08
CA PHE A 169 -21.93 2.17 -7.91
C PHE A 169 -22.64 3.52 -8.02
N LYS A 170 -22.18 4.54 -7.27
CA LYS A 170 -22.67 5.92 -7.38
C LYS A 170 -21.76 6.80 -8.23
N LEU A 171 -20.63 6.27 -8.73
CA LEU A 171 -19.81 6.95 -9.73
C LEU A 171 -20.52 6.91 -11.09
N ASP A 172 -20.26 7.92 -11.90
CA ASP A 172 -20.72 7.94 -13.29
C ASP A 172 -19.79 7.06 -14.12
N THR A 173 -20.22 5.83 -14.40
CA THR A 173 -19.40 4.80 -15.07
C THR A 173 -19.47 4.87 -16.60
N THR A 174 -20.15 5.87 -17.16
CA THR A 174 -20.31 6.04 -18.62
C THR A 174 -18.98 6.10 -19.37
N GLN A 175 -17.94 6.66 -18.76
CA GLN A 175 -16.58 6.71 -19.33
C GLN A 175 -15.88 5.34 -19.37
N ILE A 176 -16.18 4.46 -18.40
CA ILE A 176 -15.59 3.11 -18.32
C ILE A 176 -16.16 2.21 -19.43
N GLU A 177 -17.45 2.37 -19.74
CA GLU A 177 -18.13 1.63 -20.80
C GLU A 177 -17.59 2.02 -22.19
N TYR A 178 -17.28 3.30 -22.43
CA TYR A 178 -16.77 3.75 -23.72
C TYR A 178 -15.38 3.19 -24.05
N ASP A 179 -14.44 3.17 -23.09
CA ASP A 179 -13.09 2.64 -23.30
C ASP A 179 -13.04 1.10 -23.40
N SER A 180 -13.95 0.40 -22.72
CA SER A 180 -14.08 -1.06 -22.89
C SER A 180 -14.61 -1.46 -24.28
N ILE A 181 -15.43 -0.62 -24.91
CA ILE A 181 -15.95 -0.83 -26.27
C ILE A 181 -14.89 -0.52 -27.33
N SER A 182 -14.08 0.53 -27.16
CA SER A 182 -13.02 0.89 -28.11
C SER A 182 -11.88 -0.14 -28.13
N SER A 183 -11.45 -0.61 -26.96
CA SER A 183 -10.41 -1.64 -26.81
C SER A 183 -10.84 -3.03 -27.33
N SER A 184 -12.11 -3.41 -27.17
CA SER A 184 -12.65 -4.66 -27.74
C SER A 184 -12.89 -4.57 -29.27
N GLY A 185 -13.13 -3.37 -29.80
CA GLY A 185 -13.25 -3.12 -31.24
C GLY A 185 -11.95 -3.39 -32.02
N GLU A 186 -10.79 -3.00 -31.48
CA GLU A 186 -9.49 -3.24 -32.12
C GLU A 186 -9.09 -4.73 -32.15
N GLU A 187 -9.31 -5.48 -31.06
CA GLU A 187 -9.03 -6.93 -31.05
C GLU A 187 -9.92 -7.71 -32.04
N THR A 188 -11.15 -7.26 -32.26
CA THR A 188 -12.09 -7.92 -33.18
C THR A 188 -11.72 -7.68 -34.66
N LEU A 189 -11.18 -6.50 -34.99
CA LEU A 189 -10.76 -6.15 -36.36
C LEU A 189 -9.50 -6.90 -36.80
N ILE A 190 -8.56 -7.17 -35.87
CA ILE A 190 -7.37 -7.97 -36.14
C ILE A 190 -7.74 -9.44 -36.38
N ARG A 191 -8.71 -9.98 -35.63
CA ARG A 191 -9.15 -11.38 -35.76
C ARG A 191 -9.91 -11.67 -37.05
N ASN A 192 -10.68 -10.72 -37.58
CA ASN A 192 -11.46 -10.89 -38.80
C ASN A 192 -10.66 -10.73 -40.11
N SER A 193 -9.43 -10.21 -40.05
CA SER A 193 -8.60 -10.02 -41.24
C SER A 193 -7.92 -11.32 -41.74
N ASN A 194 -7.92 -12.39 -40.93
CA ASN A 194 -7.21 -13.63 -41.22
C ASN A 194 -8.09 -14.85 -41.59
N SER A 195 -9.42 -14.71 -41.65
CA SER A 195 -10.37 -15.83 -41.77
C SER A 195 -11.05 -16.00 -43.14
N ASN A 196 -10.51 -15.41 -44.21
CA ASN A 196 -11.05 -15.57 -45.57
C ASN A 196 -10.21 -16.53 -46.42
N ALA A 197 -10.27 -17.84 -46.13
CA ALA A 197 -9.93 -18.88 -47.12
C ALA A 197 -10.57 -20.25 -46.79
N LEU A 198 -11.62 -20.56 -47.57
CA LEU A 198 -12.05 -21.88 -48.08
C LEU A 198 -12.49 -23.00 -47.09
N GLN A 199 -13.77 -23.36 -47.24
CA GLN A 199 -14.48 -24.51 -46.68
C GLN A 199 -14.09 -25.82 -47.39
N THR A 200 -13.72 -26.89 -46.65
CA THR A 200 -14.23 -28.28 -46.78
C THR A 200 -13.59 -29.23 -45.75
N ASP A 201 -14.38 -30.21 -45.26
CA ASP A 201 -14.05 -31.42 -44.45
C ASP A 201 -14.25 -31.39 -42.91
N THR A 202 -15.53 -31.51 -42.53
CA THR A 202 -16.15 -31.29 -41.21
C THR A 202 -15.92 -32.34 -40.10
N PHE A 203 -15.00 -33.31 -40.23
CA PHE A 203 -14.82 -34.35 -39.18
C PHE A 203 -13.40 -34.51 -38.64
N ASN A 204 -12.37 -34.25 -39.45
CA ASN A 204 -10.98 -34.16 -38.97
C ASN A 204 -10.63 -32.76 -38.43
N GLU A 205 -11.50 -31.78 -38.68
CA GLU A 205 -11.38 -30.40 -38.18
C GLU A 205 -11.56 -30.30 -36.67
N SER A 206 -12.47 -31.05 -36.03
CA SER A 206 -12.77 -30.89 -34.59
C SER A 206 -11.60 -31.23 -33.67
N ILE A 207 -10.78 -32.23 -34.02
CA ILE A 207 -9.59 -32.65 -33.27
C ILE A 207 -8.37 -31.77 -33.60
N ARG A 208 -8.30 -31.21 -34.81
CA ARG A 208 -7.27 -30.22 -35.18
C ARG A 208 -7.59 -28.84 -34.61
N LEU A 209 -8.87 -28.45 -34.53
CA LEU A 209 -9.34 -27.21 -33.92
C LEU A 209 -9.04 -27.17 -32.44
N SER A 210 -9.26 -28.26 -31.68
CA SER A 210 -8.98 -28.26 -30.24
C SER A 210 -7.50 -28.14 -29.91
N LYS A 211 -6.62 -28.81 -30.68
CA LYS A 211 -5.16 -28.66 -30.53
C LYS A 211 -4.63 -27.31 -31.02
N THR A 212 -5.24 -26.75 -32.07
CA THR A 212 -4.86 -25.44 -32.62
C THR A 212 -5.39 -24.31 -31.72
N GLU A 213 -6.55 -24.46 -31.08
CA GLU A 213 -7.06 -23.55 -30.04
C GLU A 213 -6.20 -23.61 -28.78
N GLU A 214 -5.82 -24.79 -28.27
CA GLU A 214 -4.90 -24.88 -27.12
C GLU A 214 -3.52 -24.27 -27.43
N GLN A 215 -2.96 -24.51 -28.62
CA GLN A 215 -1.71 -23.88 -29.04
C GLN A 215 -1.85 -22.36 -29.26
N ASN A 216 -2.96 -21.88 -29.84
CA ASN A 216 -3.21 -20.46 -30.03
C ASN A 216 -3.47 -19.73 -28.70
N ILE A 217 -4.14 -20.36 -27.74
CA ILE A 217 -4.34 -19.83 -26.38
C ILE A 217 -3.01 -19.75 -25.64
N PHE A 218 -2.17 -20.79 -25.75
CA PHE A 218 -0.86 -20.82 -25.10
C PHE A 218 0.12 -19.79 -25.70
N VAL A 219 0.19 -19.68 -27.03
CA VAL A 219 1.01 -18.67 -27.72
C VAL A 219 0.51 -17.26 -27.41
N SER A 220 -0.80 -17.01 -27.46
CA SER A 220 -1.42 -15.74 -27.06
C SER A 220 -1.11 -15.36 -25.61
N SER A 221 -1.11 -16.34 -24.70
CA SER A 221 -0.75 -16.13 -23.28
C SER A 221 0.73 -15.76 -23.11
N ILE A 222 1.63 -16.36 -23.89
CA ILE A 222 3.06 -16.03 -23.89
C ILE A 222 3.30 -14.62 -24.45
N ASP A 223 2.62 -14.26 -25.54
CA ASP A 223 2.73 -12.94 -26.15
C ASP A 223 2.18 -11.85 -25.22
N HIS A 224 1.04 -12.10 -24.55
CA HIS A 224 0.51 -11.22 -23.52
C HIS A 224 1.47 -11.08 -22.33
N PHE A 225 2.06 -12.18 -21.86
CA PHE A 225 3.06 -12.15 -20.79
C PHE A 225 4.29 -11.32 -21.17
N LYS A 226 4.84 -11.54 -22.39
CA LYS A 226 6.00 -10.82 -22.89
C LYS A 226 5.71 -9.33 -23.06
N SER A 227 4.55 -8.98 -23.61
CA SER A 227 4.09 -7.59 -23.75
C SER A 227 3.96 -6.91 -22.38
N THR A 228 3.36 -7.60 -21.40
CA THR A 228 3.24 -7.14 -20.02
C THR A 228 4.60 -6.85 -19.39
N CYS A 229 5.58 -7.75 -19.56
CA CYS A 229 6.94 -7.56 -19.05
C CYS A 229 7.66 -6.37 -19.71
N VAL A 230 7.47 -6.15 -21.01
CA VAL A 230 8.05 -5.00 -21.73
C VAL A 230 7.46 -3.68 -21.20
N ASN A 231 6.14 -3.62 -21.05
CA ASN A 231 5.46 -2.43 -20.50
C ASN A 231 5.89 -2.17 -19.05
N LEU A 232 6.03 -3.22 -18.24
CA LEU A 232 6.50 -3.08 -16.86
C LEU A 232 7.93 -2.53 -16.82
N LYS A 233 8.83 -3.04 -17.66
CA LYS A 233 10.24 -2.60 -17.72
C LYS A 233 10.37 -1.11 -17.98
N ALA A 234 9.49 -0.52 -18.80
CA ALA A 234 9.50 0.91 -19.09
C ALA A 234 9.19 1.78 -17.85
N LEU A 235 8.42 1.25 -16.90
CA LEU A 235 8.01 1.96 -15.68
C LEU A 235 9.04 1.83 -14.54
N VAL A 236 9.90 0.80 -14.60
CA VAL A 236 10.81 0.44 -13.50
C VAL A 236 11.73 1.60 -13.12
N VAL A 237 12.46 2.14 -14.10
CA VAL A 237 13.45 3.20 -13.84
C VAL A 237 12.80 4.51 -13.43
N PRO A 238 11.89 5.11 -14.21
CA PRO A 238 11.37 6.44 -13.88
C PRO A 238 10.53 6.47 -12.61
N TYR A 239 9.76 5.41 -12.31
CA TYR A 239 8.73 5.45 -11.27
C TYR A 239 8.98 4.43 -10.15
N MET A 240 9.20 3.16 -10.50
CA MET A 240 9.19 2.10 -9.50
C MET A 240 10.44 2.10 -8.62
N LEU A 241 11.64 2.26 -9.19
CA LEU A 241 12.88 2.32 -8.43
C LEU A 241 12.93 3.47 -7.41
N PRO A 242 12.63 4.74 -7.76
CA PRO A 242 12.62 5.81 -6.77
C PRO A 242 11.52 5.60 -5.71
N LEU A 243 10.32 5.15 -6.09
CA LEU A 243 9.24 4.90 -5.15
C LEU A 243 9.57 3.75 -4.18
N SER A 244 10.05 2.61 -4.68
CA SER A 244 10.51 1.49 -3.86
C SER A 244 11.63 1.89 -2.91
N SER A 245 12.54 2.76 -3.34
CA SER A 245 13.65 3.22 -2.50
C SER A 245 13.16 4.11 -1.36
N VAL A 246 12.22 5.03 -1.61
CA VAL A 246 11.60 5.85 -0.55
C VAL A 246 10.90 4.95 0.48
N TYR A 247 10.08 4.01 0.01
CA TYR A 247 9.34 3.09 0.89
C TYR A 247 10.27 2.15 1.65
N LEU A 248 11.37 1.70 1.05
CA LEU A 248 12.41 0.93 1.73
C LEU A 248 13.00 1.71 2.89
N PHE A 249 13.43 2.95 2.64
CA PHE A 249 14.11 3.77 3.64
C PHE A 249 13.15 4.22 4.74
N GLU A 250 11.94 4.68 4.42
CA GLU A 250 10.94 5.11 5.41
C GLU A 250 10.48 3.96 6.30
N TYR A 251 10.26 2.76 5.77
CA TYR A 251 9.86 1.63 6.60
C TYR A 251 11.01 1.09 7.44
N LEU A 252 12.27 1.19 6.99
CA LEU A 252 13.43 0.91 7.85
C LEU A 252 13.51 1.90 9.01
N ILE A 253 13.28 3.19 8.77
CA ILE A 253 13.20 4.20 9.83
C ILE A 253 12.09 3.83 10.81
N ASN A 254 10.87 3.64 10.33
CA ASN A 254 9.70 3.43 11.20
C ASN A 254 9.69 2.10 11.96
N GLN A 255 10.09 1.01 11.30
CA GLN A 255 9.91 -0.33 11.84
C GLN A 255 11.18 -0.88 12.49
N ALA A 256 12.37 -0.44 12.06
CA ALA A 256 13.64 -0.97 12.58
C ALA A 256 14.43 0.02 13.44
N VAL A 257 14.48 1.29 13.07
CA VAL A 257 15.30 2.30 13.77
C VAL A 257 14.51 3.00 14.88
N SER A 258 13.29 3.46 14.60
CA SER A 258 12.41 4.20 15.53
C SER A 258 12.17 3.49 16.87
N PRO A 259 11.99 2.16 16.96
CA PRO A 259 11.90 1.46 18.25
C PRO A 259 13.14 1.62 19.15
N THR A 260 14.29 1.99 18.57
CA THR A 260 15.56 2.21 19.26
C THR A 260 15.93 3.70 19.44
N LEU A 261 15.13 4.63 18.90
CA LEU A 261 15.33 6.08 19.04
C LEU A 261 14.74 6.60 20.36
N LEU A 262 15.21 6.04 21.46
CA LEU A 262 14.70 6.28 22.81
C LEU A 262 15.55 7.30 23.57
N PHE A 263 14.94 7.93 24.58
CA PHE A 263 15.56 8.93 25.45
C PHE A 263 15.28 8.59 26.92
N PRO A 264 16.16 8.94 27.87
CA PRO A 264 15.93 8.65 29.29
C PRO A 264 14.70 9.44 29.79
N LEU A 265 13.76 8.75 30.44
CA LEU A 265 12.50 9.35 30.92
C LEU A 265 12.71 10.49 31.94
N ASP A 266 13.81 10.47 32.67
CA ASP A 266 14.14 11.47 33.69
C ASP A 266 14.87 12.72 33.12
N SER A 267 15.01 12.83 31.79
CA SER A 267 15.80 13.90 31.17
C SER A 267 15.07 15.24 31.14
N ARG A 268 15.77 16.33 31.47
CA ARG A 268 15.27 17.70 31.26
C ARG A 268 15.05 17.95 29.76
N GLY A 269 13.83 18.26 29.36
CA GLY A 269 13.45 18.55 27.97
C GLY A 269 12.56 17.50 27.29
N LEU A 270 12.16 16.45 28.03
CA LEU A 270 11.15 15.51 27.57
C LEU A 270 9.76 16.18 27.52
N PRO A 271 8.96 15.93 26.47
CA PRO A 271 7.56 16.34 26.46
C PRO A 271 6.78 15.71 27.62
N PRO A 272 5.81 16.42 28.23
CA PRO A 272 5.10 15.96 29.42
C PRO A 272 4.21 14.72 29.19
N PHE A 273 4.02 14.32 27.94
CA PHE A 273 3.24 13.15 27.56
C PHE A 273 4.07 11.86 27.39
N PHE A 274 5.39 11.90 27.56
CA PHE A 274 6.25 10.70 27.57
C PHE A 274 6.39 10.15 28.98
N ASN A 275 5.56 9.17 29.33
CA ASN A 275 5.59 8.48 30.61
C ASN A 275 6.24 7.09 30.49
N LYS A 276 6.21 6.49 29.31
CA LYS A 276 6.79 5.18 28.99
C LYS A 276 7.59 5.24 27.68
N TYR A 277 8.52 4.32 27.50
CA TYR A 277 9.29 4.23 26.24
C TYR A 277 8.37 3.98 25.03
N ARG A 278 7.28 3.23 25.23
CA ARG A 278 6.23 3.04 24.23
C ARG A 278 5.65 4.36 23.69
N ASP A 279 5.55 5.41 24.51
CA ASP A 279 4.92 6.68 24.13
C ASP A 279 5.73 7.40 23.04
N MET A 280 7.06 7.22 23.04
CA MET A 280 7.95 7.77 22.02
C MET A 280 7.68 7.13 20.65
N TYR A 281 7.61 5.80 20.60
CA TYR A 281 7.29 5.06 19.38
C TYR A 281 5.92 5.44 18.81
N VAL A 282 4.90 5.54 19.68
CA VAL A 282 3.54 5.94 19.27
C VAL A 282 3.53 7.38 18.73
N THR A 283 4.32 8.27 19.34
CA THR A 283 4.41 9.67 18.92
C THR A 283 5.15 9.81 17.60
N TYR A 284 6.25 9.09 17.38
CA TYR A 284 6.92 9.04 16.09
C TYR A 284 5.99 8.53 15.00
N GLY A 285 5.27 7.43 15.25
CA GLY A 285 4.25 6.94 14.32
C GLY A 285 3.17 7.98 14.01
N THR A 286 2.71 8.73 15.00
CA THR A 286 1.68 9.76 14.81
C THR A 286 2.20 10.94 13.98
N LEU A 287 3.42 11.42 14.25
CA LEU A 287 4.06 12.50 13.50
C LEU A 287 4.33 12.09 12.06
N TYR A 288 4.84 10.88 11.85
CA TYR A 288 5.02 10.29 10.53
C TYR A 288 3.70 10.30 9.74
N GLN A 289 2.63 9.73 10.31
CA GLN A 289 1.32 9.68 9.64
C GLN A 289 0.74 11.07 9.37
N LEU A 290 0.97 12.04 10.27
CA LEU A 290 0.59 13.43 10.04
C LEU A 290 1.33 14.03 8.84
N GLY A 291 2.64 13.80 8.74
CA GLY A 291 3.44 14.22 7.57
C GLY A 291 2.95 13.59 6.27
N VAL A 292 2.67 12.28 6.27
CA VAL A 292 2.12 11.57 5.10
C VAL A 292 0.76 12.15 4.69
N PHE A 293 -0.13 12.38 5.66
CA PHE A 293 -1.45 12.94 5.38
C PHE A 293 -1.37 14.36 4.79
N ILE A 294 -0.53 15.23 5.36
CA ILE A 294 -0.35 16.61 4.89
C ILE A 294 0.22 16.62 3.47
N SER A 295 1.29 15.87 3.21
CA SER A 295 1.95 15.83 1.90
C SER A 295 1.03 15.30 0.80
N ARG A 296 0.26 14.22 1.06
CA ARG A 296 -0.71 13.69 0.09
C ARG A 296 -1.90 14.63 -0.14
N SER A 297 -2.35 15.34 0.89
CA SER A 297 -3.46 16.29 0.78
C SER A 297 -3.09 17.60 0.09
N LEU A 298 -1.81 17.98 0.12
CA LEU A 298 -1.29 19.21 -0.51
C LEU A 298 -0.59 18.95 -1.86
N ALA A 299 -0.64 17.73 -2.38
CA ALA A 299 0.06 17.31 -3.58
C ALA A 299 -0.24 18.18 -4.82
N HIS A 300 -1.51 18.53 -5.04
CA HIS A 300 -1.92 19.40 -6.15
C HIS A 300 -1.23 20.79 -6.10
N LYS A 301 -0.81 21.26 -4.93
CA LYS A 301 -0.09 22.54 -4.80
C LYS A 301 1.42 22.40 -4.99
N PHE A 302 1.99 21.22 -4.75
CA PHE A 302 3.44 20.98 -4.75
C PHE A 302 3.79 19.77 -5.63
N ARG A 303 3.82 20.00 -6.94
CA ARG A 303 4.18 18.99 -7.94
C ARG A 303 5.70 18.83 -8.05
N MET A 304 6.17 17.59 -8.06
CA MET A 304 7.59 17.23 -8.18
C MET A 304 7.79 16.15 -9.24
N HIS A 305 8.56 16.47 -10.28
CA HIS A 305 8.86 15.52 -11.37
C HIS A 305 10.08 14.64 -11.06
N ASN A 306 11.06 15.17 -10.32
CA ASN A 306 12.28 14.44 -9.98
C ASN A 306 12.10 13.55 -8.74
N LEU A 307 11.61 12.34 -8.93
CA LEU A 307 11.35 11.37 -7.85
C LEU A 307 12.63 10.87 -7.17
N TYR A 308 13.75 10.82 -7.89
CA TYR A 308 15.04 10.40 -7.34
C TYR A 308 15.57 11.37 -6.28
N PHE A 309 15.24 12.66 -6.39
CA PHE A 309 15.58 13.64 -5.36
C PHE A 309 14.92 13.29 -4.01
N LEU A 310 13.65 12.89 -4.02
CA LEU A 310 12.94 12.45 -2.83
C LEU A 310 13.55 11.16 -2.25
N SER A 311 13.91 10.21 -3.10
CA SER A 311 14.62 8.99 -2.70
C SER A 311 15.97 9.28 -2.03
N ALA A 312 16.77 10.20 -2.58
CA ALA A 312 18.05 10.58 -2.00
C ALA A 312 17.88 11.26 -0.63
N LEU A 313 16.92 12.17 -0.49
CA LEU A 313 16.59 12.80 0.80
C LEU A 313 16.12 11.78 1.84
N GLN A 314 15.33 10.80 1.42
CA GLN A 314 14.86 9.75 2.30
C GLN A 314 16.00 8.82 2.75
N GLY A 315 16.93 8.49 1.85
CA GLY A 315 18.13 7.75 2.18
C GLY A 315 19.02 8.52 3.18
N LEU A 316 19.14 9.83 3.02
CA LEU A 316 19.83 10.69 3.99
C LEU A 316 19.16 10.64 5.38
N ASN A 317 17.83 10.71 5.45
CA ASN A 317 17.10 10.56 6.72
C ASN A 317 17.38 9.21 7.40
N LEU A 318 17.46 8.13 6.64
CA LEU A 318 17.80 6.81 7.18
C LEU A 318 19.22 6.80 7.77
N VAL A 319 20.20 7.38 7.06
CA VAL A 319 21.58 7.48 7.58
C VAL A 319 21.62 8.31 8.85
N LEU A 320 20.93 9.46 8.89
CA LEU A 320 20.89 10.32 10.08
C LEU A 320 20.25 9.62 11.29
N THR A 321 19.15 8.90 11.09
CA THR A 321 18.47 8.18 12.17
C THR A 321 19.30 6.98 12.65
N ILE A 322 19.96 6.24 11.77
CA ILE A 322 20.90 5.17 12.16
C ILE A 322 22.07 5.74 12.96
N LEU A 323 22.69 6.83 12.50
CA LEU A 323 23.79 7.47 13.22
C LEU A 323 23.36 7.97 14.59
N GLN A 324 22.16 8.56 14.69
CA GLN A 324 21.58 8.95 15.97
C GLN A 324 21.40 7.74 16.89
N ALA A 325 20.80 6.65 16.40
CA ALA A 325 20.56 5.46 17.20
C ALA A 325 21.88 4.82 17.67
N TRP A 326 22.88 4.79 16.79
CA TRP A 326 24.18 4.17 17.03
C TRP A 326 25.07 4.97 17.99
N ILE A 327 25.23 6.28 17.74
CA ILE A 327 26.22 7.14 18.41
C ILE A 327 25.59 7.99 19.54
N TYR A 328 24.29 8.26 19.50
CA TYR A 328 23.58 9.14 20.45
C TYR A 328 24.03 10.62 20.39
N ILE A 329 23.90 11.24 19.22
CA ILE A 329 24.39 12.61 18.98
C ILE A 329 23.50 13.65 19.68
N VAL A 330 22.19 13.62 19.44
CA VAL A 330 21.23 14.51 20.09
C VAL A 330 20.65 13.88 21.36
N HIS A 331 20.52 14.69 22.41
CA HIS A 331 20.10 14.23 23.75
C HIS A 331 18.64 14.62 24.08
N THR A 332 17.95 15.28 23.16
CA THR A 332 16.54 15.68 23.28
C THR A 332 15.72 15.08 22.13
N PRO A 333 14.44 14.73 22.33
CA PRO A 333 13.61 14.10 21.30
C PRO A 333 13.13 15.06 20.19
N TRP A 334 13.11 16.37 20.43
CA TRP A 334 12.54 17.35 19.48
C TRP A 334 13.13 17.32 18.06
N PRO A 335 14.46 17.27 17.86
CA PRO A 335 15.03 17.18 16.51
C PRO A 335 14.62 15.89 15.79
N ILE A 336 14.48 14.78 16.53
CA ILE A 336 14.05 13.50 15.97
C ILE A 336 12.57 13.55 15.60
N MET A 337 11.73 14.15 16.43
CA MET A 337 10.32 14.36 16.11
C MET A 337 10.14 15.20 14.83
N ILE A 338 10.92 16.26 14.66
CA ILE A 338 10.91 17.07 13.43
C ILE A 338 11.38 16.25 12.23
N LEU A 339 12.44 15.45 12.39
CA LEU A 339 12.97 14.59 11.34
C LEU A 339 11.96 13.53 10.90
N ILE A 340 11.25 12.89 11.83
CA ILE A 340 10.20 11.89 11.55
C ILE A 340 8.97 12.54 10.88
N PHE A 341 8.59 13.75 11.31
CA PHE A 341 7.54 14.49 10.61
C PHE A 341 7.94 14.83 9.16
N TYR A 342 9.19 15.27 8.96
CA TYR A 342 9.77 15.54 7.64
C TYR A 342 9.85 14.29 6.77
N GLU A 343 10.27 13.17 7.35
CA GLU A 343 10.26 11.85 6.71
C GLU A 343 8.86 11.49 6.19
N GLY A 344 7.82 11.66 7.02
CA GLY A 344 6.43 11.45 6.57
C GLY A 344 6.02 12.36 5.40
N LEU A 345 6.49 13.62 5.37
CA LEU A 345 6.24 14.52 4.24
C LEU A 345 6.88 14.00 2.94
N LEU A 346 8.12 13.50 2.99
CA LEU A 346 8.81 12.94 1.82
C LEU A 346 8.12 11.68 1.30
N GLY A 347 7.75 10.77 2.20
CA GLY A 347 7.04 9.52 1.86
C GLY A 347 5.73 9.78 1.13
N GLY A 348 4.87 10.62 1.71
CA GLY A 348 3.59 10.95 1.10
C GLY A 348 3.73 11.76 -0.20
N SER A 349 4.69 12.69 -0.27
CA SER A 349 5.00 13.42 -1.51
C SER A 349 5.52 12.52 -2.61
N SER A 350 6.36 11.52 -2.30
CA SER A 350 6.88 10.57 -3.29
C SER A 350 5.76 9.72 -3.89
N TYR A 351 4.89 9.16 -3.05
CA TYR A 351 3.75 8.35 -3.50
C TYR A 351 2.85 9.12 -4.47
N VAL A 352 2.32 10.27 -4.02
CA VAL A 352 1.35 11.03 -4.82
C VAL A 352 1.95 11.59 -6.11
N ASN A 353 3.18 12.10 -6.07
CA ASN A 353 3.82 12.63 -7.27
C ASN A 353 4.19 11.52 -8.25
N THR A 354 4.53 10.31 -7.79
CA THR A 354 4.78 9.19 -8.69
C THR A 354 3.55 8.90 -9.55
N PHE A 355 2.37 8.75 -8.94
CA PHE A 355 1.16 8.47 -9.70
C PHE A 355 0.67 9.66 -10.53
N LEU A 356 0.86 10.89 -10.05
CA LEU A 356 0.52 12.08 -10.84
C LEU A 356 1.43 12.21 -12.07
N ASN A 357 2.72 11.91 -11.96
CA ASN A 357 3.63 11.89 -13.11
C ASN A 357 3.25 10.78 -14.09
N VAL A 358 2.85 9.60 -13.61
CA VAL A 358 2.30 8.54 -14.49
C VAL A 358 1.02 9.01 -15.19
N LEU A 359 0.13 9.71 -14.49
CA LEU A 359 -1.10 10.26 -15.08
C LEU A 359 -0.81 11.33 -16.15
N GLU A 360 0.28 12.07 -16.02
CA GLU A 360 0.65 13.16 -16.93
C GLU A 360 1.48 12.69 -18.13
N GLU A 361 2.48 11.83 -17.89
CA GLU A 361 3.54 11.50 -18.86
C GLU A 361 3.24 10.21 -19.65
N VAL A 362 2.37 9.32 -19.17
CA VAL A 362 2.05 8.06 -19.86
C VAL A 362 0.84 8.22 -20.78
N ASP A 363 0.99 7.70 -22.01
CA ASP A 363 -0.05 7.62 -23.03
C ASP A 363 -1.34 7.00 -22.49
N MET A 364 -2.49 7.52 -22.93
CA MET A 364 -3.82 7.11 -22.45
C MET A 364 -4.03 5.59 -22.47
N ASP A 365 -3.68 4.92 -23.57
CA ASP A 365 -3.88 3.48 -23.78
C ASP A 365 -3.11 2.60 -22.78
N LYS A 366 -2.04 3.13 -22.20
CA LYS A 366 -1.18 2.42 -21.24
C LYS A 366 -1.32 2.95 -19.82
N ARG A 367 -2.06 4.05 -19.63
CA ARG A 367 -2.13 4.77 -18.35
C ARG A 367 -2.83 3.96 -17.28
N GLU A 368 -3.97 3.35 -17.59
CA GLU A 368 -4.68 2.45 -16.66
C GLU A 368 -3.73 1.34 -16.17
N PHE A 369 -3.12 0.59 -17.10
CA PHE A 369 -2.15 -0.45 -16.77
C PHE A 369 -1.00 0.08 -15.90
N SER A 370 -0.44 1.23 -16.26
CA SER A 370 0.74 1.80 -15.59
C SER A 370 0.43 2.26 -14.16
N LEU A 371 -0.73 2.88 -13.92
CA LEU A 371 -1.18 3.27 -12.58
C LEU A 371 -1.31 2.04 -11.67
N GLY A 372 -1.84 0.93 -12.19
CA GLY A 372 -1.89 -0.32 -11.44
C GLY A 372 -0.50 -0.93 -11.20
N ALA A 373 0.33 -1.02 -12.25
CA ALA A 373 1.63 -1.68 -12.21
C ALA A 373 2.66 -0.96 -11.33
N VAL A 374 2.68 0.37 -11.34
CA VAL A 374 3.60 1.18 -10.51
C VAL A 374 3.37 0.95 -9.01
N SER A 375 2.15 0.59 -8.61
CA SER A 375 1.85 0.22 -7.21
C SER A 375 2.58 -1.04 -6.74
N ILE A 376 3.22 -1.83 -7.59
CA ILE A 376 4.11 -2.92 -7.12
C ILE A 376 5.29 -2.35 -6.32
N ALA A 377 5.73 -1.13 -6.68
CA ALA A 377 6.94 -0.53 -6.18
C ALA A 377 6.90 -0.24 -4.67
N ASP A 378 5.79 0.28 -4.15
CA ASP A 378 5.68 0.64 -2.74
C ASP A 378 5.69 -0.63 -1.88
N SER A 379 4.88 -1.65 -2.22
CA SER A 379 4.86 -2.94 -1.54
C SER A 379 6.20 -3.68 -1.60
N LEU A 380 6.93 -3.56 -2.72
CA LEU A 380 8.27 -4.12 -2.84
C LEU A 380 9.26 -3.44 -1.86
N GLY A 381 9.22 -2.11 -1.78
CA GLY A 381 10.04 -1.34 -0.83
C GLY A 381 9.77 -1.75 0.62
N VAL A 382 8.49 -1.83 1.01
CA VAL A 382 8.07 -2.28 2.35
C VAL A 382 8.50 -3.71 2.63
N PHE A 383 8.36 -4.61 1.66
CA PHE A 383 8.76 -6.01 1.82
C PHE A 383 10.27 -6.15 2.06
N ILE A 384 11.10 -5.46 1.27
CA ILE A 384 12.55 -5.46 1.46
C ILE A 384 12.92 -4.82 2.81
N ALA A 385 12.25 -3.73 3.21
CA ALA A 385 12.45 -3.11 4.51
C ALA A 385 12.14 -4.07 5.66
N ALA A 386 11.04 -4.83 5.56
CA ALA A 386 10.69 -5.84 6.56
C ALA A 386 11.76 -6.93 6.66
N LEU A 387 12.28 -7.43 5.54
CA LEU A 387 13.35 -8.44 5.54
C LEU A 387 14.65 -7.91 6.17
N VAL A 388 15.08 -6.71 5.78
CA VAL A 388 16.30 -6.08 6.33
C VAL A 388 16.11 -5.69 7.80
N GLY A 389 14.92 -5.24 8.18
CA GLY A 389 14.55 -4.83 9.53
C GLY A 389 14.67 -5.95 10.56
N LEU A 390 14.44 -7.21 10.16
CA LEU A 390 14.64 -8.40 11.03
C LEU A 390 16.07 -8.50 11.59
N GLY A 391 17.07 -8.01 10.86
CA GLY A 391 18.46 -7.96 11.32
C GLY A 391 18.86 -6.61 11.92
N LEU A 392 18.36 -5.52 11.35
CA LEU A 392 18.78 -4.17 11.73
C LEU A 392 18.36 -3.79 13.16
N GLU A 393 17.09 -4.03 13.52
CA GLU A 393 16.55 -3.66 14.85
C GLU A 393 17.30 -4.37 16.00
N PRO A 394 17.46 -5.71 16.00
CA PRO A 394 18.21 -6.40 17.06
C PRO A 394 19.66 -5.95 17.12
N THR A 395 20.30 -5.67 15.98
CA THR A 395 21.70 -5.23 15.93
C THR A 395 21.87 -3.88 16.62
N ILE A 396 21.01 -2.90 16.30
CA ILE A 396 21.05 -1.58 16.93
C ILE A 396 20.73 -1.70 18.43
N CYS A 397 19.69 -2.45 18.80
CA CYS A 397 19.32 -2.61 20.21
C CYS A 397 20.43 -3.30 21.02
N ASN A 398 21.07 -4.34 20.49
CA ASN A 398 22.19 -5.02 21.15
C ASN A 398 23.39 -4.09 21.33
N HIS A 399 23.73 -3.29 20.31
CA HIS A 399 24.76 -2.26 20.41
C HIS A 399 24.43 -1.24 21.50
N GLN A 400 23.21 -0.69 21.50
CA GLN A 400 22.77 0.27 22.52
C GLN A 400 22.88 -0.30 23.94
N VAL A 401 22.42 -1.53 24.17
CA VAL A 401 22.56 -2.24 25.45
C VAL A 401 24.02 -2.38 25.85
N SER A 402 24.91 -2.75 24.92
CA SER A 402 26.35 -2.89 25.19
C SER A 402 27.03 -1.56 25.56
N THR A 403 26.48 -0.44 25.08
CA THR A 403 26.95 0.93 25.38
C THR A 403 26.26 1.57 26.58
N GLY A 404 25.49 0.81 27.37
CA GLY A 404 24.82 1.31 28.58
C GLY A 404 23.47 1.99 28.34
N ARG A 405 22.85 1.81 27.18
CA ARG A 405 21.50 2.31 26.84
C ARG A 405 20.52 1.15 26.64
N PRO A 406 20.03 0.50 27.72
CA PRO A 406 19.17 -0.68 27.63
C PRO A 406 17.69 -0.39 27.33
N TRP A 407 17.33 0.84 26.96
CA TRP A 407 15.95 1.31 26.84
C TRP A 407 15.09 0.50 25.86
N CYS A 408 15.69 -0.01 24.78
CA CYS A 408 14.99 -0.85 23.80
C CYS A 408 14.47 -2.19 24.37
N ARG A 409 14.91 -2.59 25.57
CA ARG A 409 14.44 -3.78 26.29
C ARG A 409 13.53 -3.45 27.48
N MET A 410 13.25 -2.17 27.71
CA MET A 410 12.43 -1.68 28.82
C MET A 410 11.00 -1.37 28.34
N GLU A 411 10.02 -1.45 29.24
CA GLU A 411 8.60 -1.20 28.94
C GLU A 411 8.22 0.29 28.87
#